data_AF-A0A7Y5Q371-F1
#
_entry.id   AF-A0A7Y5Q371-F1
#
_cell.length_a   1.000
_cell.length_b   1.000
_cell.length_c   1.000
_cell.angle_alpha   90.00
_cell.angle_beta   90.00
_cell.angle_gamma   90.00
#
_symmetry.space_group_name_H-M   'P 1'
#
loop_
_entity.id
_entity.type
_entity.pdbx_description
1 polymer ?
#
loop_
_entity_poly.entity_id
_entity_poly.type
_entity_poly.pdbx_seq_one_letter_code
_entity_poly.pdbx_strand_id
1 'polypeptide(L)'
;MEREAQIATERAEKRRQEQELEEKKRQDKLREQRLQEERAREQKLREEQQKKAAAAKAEQERLARLREENLARIRGLAGATGAPQATGSATHDAAPSATYAGRIKARIKPNIVLTADVSGNPIAEVEVRCAPDGRIIGRRIAKPSGNALWDETVLRAIDRTEMLPRDVDGRVPATLLLVFPRKE
;
A
#
# COMPACT_ATOMS: atom_id res chain seq x y z
N MET A 1 -75.03 -28.27 27.79
CA MET A 1 -73.98 -29.20 27.31
C MET A 1 -73.68 -29.05 25.82
N GLU A 2 -74.59 -29.31 24.88
CA GLU A 2 -74.25 -29.24 23.42
C GLU A 2 -73.86 -27.85 22.91
N ARG A 3 -74.52 -26.78 23.38
CA ARG A 3 -74.18 -25.39 23.02
C ARG A 3 -72.83 -24.93 23.59
N GLU A 4 -72.44 -25.44 24.76
CA GLU A 4 -71.16 -25.11 25.39
C GLU A 4 -69.99 -25.80 24.68
N ALA A 5 -70.21 -27.04 24.21
CA ALA A 5 -69.27 -27.76 23.37
C ALA A 5 -69.06 -27.05 22.01
N GLN A 6 -70.13 -26.57 21.38
CA GLN A 6 -70.07 -25.80 20.13
C GLN A 6 -69.33 -24.47 20.28
N ILE A 7 -69.55 -23.73 21.38
CA ILE A 7 -68.83 -22.48 21.67
C ILE A 7 -67.33 -22.73 21.92
N ALA A 8 -66.99 -23.86 22.55
CA ALA A 8 -65.59 -24.24 22.79
C ALA A 8 -64.86 -24.61 21.48
N THR A 9 -65.52 -25.33 20.57
CA THR A 9 -64.94 -25.67 19.25
C THR A 9 -64.77 -24.44 18.36
N GLU A 10 -65.75 -23.54 18.32
CA GLU A 10 -65.68 -22.32 17.50
C GLU A 10 -64.53 -21.38 17.97
N ARG A 11 -64.34 -21.25 19.28
CA ARG A 11 -63.21 -20.48 19.85
C ARG A 11 -61.86 -21.13 19.57
N ALA A 12 -61.78 -22.46 19.58
CA ALA A 12 -60.55 -23.18 19.27
C ALA A 12 -60.17 -23.06 17.79
N GLU A 13 -61.15 -23.11 16.88
CA GLU A 13 -60.93 -22.91 15.44
C GLU A 13 -60.52 -21.48 15.13
N LYS A 14 -61.18 -20.48 15.74
CA LYS A 14 -60.84 -19.07 15.56
C LYS A 14 -59.41 -18.77 16.02
N ARG A 15 -58.98 -19.33 17.15
CA ARG A 15 -57.62 -19.17 17.68
C ARG A 15 -56.57 -19.85 16.79
N ARG A 16 -56.90 -21.00 16.18
CA ARG A 16 -56.02 -21.65 15.18
C ARG A 16 -55.90 -20.81 13.91
N GLN A 17 -57.01 -20.26 13.41
CA GLN A 17 -57.00 -19.38 12.24
C GLN A 17 -56.20 -18.09 12.50
N GLU A 18 -56.33 -17.48 13.68
CA GLU A 18 -55.55 -16.30 14.06
C GLU A 18 -54.05 -16.61 14.15
N GLN A 19 -53.67 -17.76 14.73
CA GLN A 19 -52.27 -18.20 14.80
C GLN A 19 -51.68 -18.47 13.41
N GLU A 20 -52.43 -19.14 12.53
CA GLU A 20 -51.97 -19.43 11.17
C GLU A 20 -51.82 -18.14 10.33
N LEU A 21 -52.72 -17.17 10.50
CA LEU A 21 -52.63 -15.87 9.84
C LEU A 21 -51.43 -15.05 10.34
N GLU A 22 -51.15 -15.09 11.65
CA GLU A 22 -50.01 -14.40 12.25
C GLU A 22 -48.68 -15.04 11.85
N GLU A 23 -48.61 -16.37 11.80
CA GLU A 23 -47.43 -17.10 11.33
C GLU A 23 -47.16 -16.82 9.84
N LYS A 24 -48.21 -16.80 9.01
CA LYS A 24 -48.09 -16.47 7.58
C LYS A 24 -47.60 -15.03 7.37
N LYS A 25 -48.16 -14.06 8.11
CA LYS A 25 -47.67 -12.66 8.09
C LYS A 25 -46.21 -12.55 8.53
N ARG A 26 -45.79 -13.32 9.54
CA ARG A 26 -44.41 -13.34 10.02
C ARG A 26 -43.46 -13.95 8.98
N GLN A 27 -43.88 -15.03 8.30
CA GLN A 27 -43.11 -15.61 7.19
C GLN A 27 -42.99 -14.65 6.00
N ASP A 28 -44.09 -14.00 5.59
CA ASP A 28 -44.05 -13.02 4.49
C ASP A 28 -43.13 -11.85 4.81
N LYS A 29 -43.22 -11.29 6.03
CA LYS A 29 -42.33 -10.20 6.46
C LYS A 29 -40.86 -10.63 6.48
N LEU A 30 -40.55 -11.87 6.90
CA LEU A 30 -39.19 -12.39 6.89
C LEU A 30 -38.66 -12.60 5.45
N ARG A 31 -39.52 -13.08 4.54
CA ARG A 31 -39.17 -13.24 3.12
C ARG A 31 -38.90 -11.88 2.47
N GLU A 32 -39.75 -10.90 2.74
CA GLU A 32 -39.58 -9.54 2.21
C GLU A 32 -38.29 -8.88 2.73
N GLN A 33 -38.00 -9.03 4.03
CA GLN A 33 -36.74 -8.53 4.61
C GLN A 33 -35.51 -9.19 3.98
N ARG A 34 -35.53 -10.51 3.76
CA ARG A 34 -34.42 -11.22 3.09
C ARG A 34 -34.24 -10.75 1.65
N LEU A 35 -35.34 -10.58 0.91
CA LEU A 35 -35.28 -10.10 -0.47
C LEU A 35 -34.72 -8.67 -0.57
N GLN A 36 -35.10 -7.80 0.37
CA GLN A 36 -34.56 -6.43 0.46
C GLN A 36 -33.08 -6.43 0.83
N GLU A 37 -32.66 -7.26 1.79
CA GLU A 37 -31.26 -7.38 2.17
C GLU A 37 -30.39 -7.93 1.03
N GLU A 38 -30.89 -8.94 0.29
CA GLU A 38 -30.19 -9.51 -0.85
C GLU A 38 -30.04 -8.48 -1.99
N ARG A 39 -31.10 -7.73 -2.31
CA ARG A 39 -31.05 -6.64 -3.30
C ARG A 39 -30.08 -5.53 -2.88
N ALA A 40 -30.08 -5.14 -1.61
CA ALA A 40 -29.16 -4.14 -1.09
C ALA A 40 -27.70 -4.62 -1.14
N ARG A 41 -27.44 -5.90 -0.84
CA ARG A 41 -26.11 -6.50 -0.96
C ARG A 41 -25.66 -6.58 -2.42
N GLU A 42 -26.54 -6.99 -3.33
CA GLU A 42 -26.22 -7.06 -4.75
C GLU A 42 -25.91 -5.67 -5.34
N GLN A 43 -26.70 -4.64 -4.98
CA GLN A 43 -26.43 -3.26 -5.38
C GLN A 43 -25.08 -2.76 -4.85
N LYS A 44 -24.79 -2.97 -3.56
CA LYS A 44 -23.48 -2.60 -2.99
C LYS A 44 -22.32 -3.31 -3.67
N LEU A 45 -22.47 -4.60 -3.96
CA LEU A 45 -21.42 -5.37 -4.65
C LEU A 45 -21.20 -4.85 -6.08
N ARG A 46 -22.28 -4.54 -6.81
CA ARG A 46 -22.19 -3.94 -8.16
C ARG A 46 -21.57 -2.56 -8.14
N GLU A 47 -21.95 -1.69 -7.20
CA GLU A 47 -21.33 -0.37 -7.03
C GLU A 47 -19.84 -0.48 -6.68
N GLU A 48 -19.45 -1.39 -5.80
CA GLU A 48 -18.05 -1.60 -5.44
C GLU A 48 -17.24 -2.13 -6.64
N GLN A 49 -17.79 -3.09 -7.39
CA GLN A 49 -17.16 -3.59 -8.62
C GLN A 49 -17.02 -2.49 -9.68
N GLN A 50 -18.06 -1.66 -9.88
CA GLN A 50 -18.00 -0.53 -10.80
C GLN A 50 -16.96 0.51 -10.37
N LYS A 51 -16.89 0.85 -9.07
CA LYS A 51 -15.88 1.77 -8.54
C LYS A 51 -14.47 1.20 -8.69
N LYS A 52 -14.25 -0.08 -8.40
CA LYS A 52 -12.97 -0.76 -8.62
C LYS A 52 -12.57 -0.78 -10.09
N ALA A 53 -13.50 -1.09 -10.99
CA ALA A 53 -13.25 -1.09 -12.43
C ALA A 53 -12.94 0.32 -12.97
N ALA A 54 -13.66 1.36 -12.48
CA ALA A 54 -13.39 2.75 -12.85
C ALA A 54 -12.03 3.22 -12.33
N ALA A 55 -11.67 2.88 -11.08
CA ALA A 55 -10.37 3.20 -10.50
C ALA A 55 -9.23 2.51 -11.28
N ALA A 56 -9.39 1.21 -11.62
CA ALA A 56 -8.41 0.48 -12.40
C ALA A 56 -8.22 1.07 -13.81
N LYS A 57 -9.31 1.48 -14.48
CA LYS A 57 -9.22 2.17 -15.78
C LYS A 57 -8.52 3.52 -15.67
N ALA A 58 -8.85 4.32 -14.66
CA ALA A 58 -8.21 5.63 -14.44
C ALA A 58 -6.70 5.49 -14.14
N GLU A 59 -6.32 4.46 -13.38
CA GLU A 59 -4.93 4.16 -13.09
C GLU A 59 -4.17 3.68 -14.33
N GLN A 60 -4.78 2.81 -15.13
CA GLN A 60 -4.21 2.39 -16.42
C GLN A 60 -4.02 3.55 -17.39
N GLU A 61 -4.99 4.46 -17.48
CA GLU A 61 -4.89 5.65 -18.33
C GLU A 61 -3.79 6.60 -17.85
N ARG A 62 -3.67 6.83 -16.53
CA ARG A 62 -2.55 7.60 -15.96
C ARG A 62 -1.21 6.97 -16.26
N LEU A 63 -1.09 5.65 -16.11
CA LEU A 63 0.16 4.93 -16.36
C LEU A 63 0.51 4.93 -17.85
N ALA A 64 -0.50 4.84 -18.73
CA ALA A 64 -0.33 4.95 -20.18
C ALA A 64 0.16 6.35 -20.57
N ARG A 65 -0.47 7.43 -20.07
CA ARG A 65 0.01 8.80 -20.30
C ARG A 65 1.44 9.00 -19.82
N LEU A 66 1.77 8.53 -18.62
CA LEU A 66 3.13 8.64 -18.09
C LEU A 66 4.14 7.91 -18.97
N ARG A 67 3.78 6.74 -19.53
CA ARG A 67 4.64 6.02 -20.49
C ARG A 67 4.80 6.80 -21.79
N GLU A 68 3.73 7.36 -22.34
CA GLU A 68 3.78 8.17 -23.55
C GLU A 68 4.63 9.43 -23.37
N GLU A 69 4.49 10.13 -22.25
CA GLU A 69 5.34 11.28 -21.90
C GLU A 69 6.81 10.90 -21.78
N ASN A 70 7.11 9.75 -21.16
CA ASN A 70 8.48 9.23 -21.08
C ASN A 70 9.04 8.89 -22.46
N LEU A 71 8.25 8.27 -23.33
CA LEU A 71 8.66 7.95 -24.70
C LEU A 71 8.84 9.21 -25.54
N ALA A 72 7.97 10.21 -25.40
CA ALA A 72 8.10 11.51 -26.06
C ALA A 72 9.37 12.25 -25.61
N ARG A 73 9.68 12.21 -24.30
CA ARG A 73 10.93 12.76 -23.74
C ARG A 73 12.16 12.05 -24.31
N ILE A 74 12.15 10.71 -24.37
CA ILE A 74 13.26 9.94 -24.95
C ILE A 74 13.43 10.24 -26.43
N ARG A 75 12.33 10.37 -27.19
CA ARG A 75 12.37 10.75 -28.61
C ARG A 75 12.90 12.18 -28.80
N GLY A 76 12.51 13.11 -27.93
CA GLY A 76 13.04 14.48 -27.91
C GLY A 76 14.54 14.53 -27.60
N LEU A 77 15.03 13.65 -26.72
CA LEU A 77 16.46 13.52 -26.42
C LEU A 77 17.26 12.86 -27.55
N ALA A 78 16.67 11.88 -28.26
CA ALA A 78 17.30 11.24 -29.42
C ALA A 78 17.43 12.18 -30.64
N GLY A 79 16.59 13.22 -30.74
CA GLY A 79 16.70 14.27 -31.75
C GLY A 79 17.57 15.47 -31.34
N ALA A 80 17.98 15.55 -30.06
CA ALA A 80 18.69 16.70 -29.48
C ALA A 80 20.15 16.40 -29.10
N THR A 81 20.77 15.36 -29.65
CA THR A 81 22.22 15.06 -29.49
C THR A 81 23.15 16.09 -30.15
N GLY A 82 22.66 17.30 -30.43
CA GLY A 82 23.41 18.41 -31.02
C GLY A 82 23.40 19.72 -30.23
N ALA A 83 22.96 19.78 -28.97
CA ALA A 83 23.06 21.01 -28.17
C ALA A 83 23.37 20.74 -26.67
N PRO A 84 24.47 21.29 -26.11
CA PRO A 84 24.94 20.97 -24.76
C PRO A 84 24.22 21.75 -23.64
N GLN A 85 22.95 22.12 -23.81
CA GLN A 85 22.27 22.96 -22.81
C GLN A 85 20.75 22.71 -22.78
N ALA A 86 20.31 21.56 -22.28
CA ALA A 86 18.90 21.32 -21.95
C ALA A 86 18.74 21.18 -20.43
N THR A 87 18.91 22.30 -19.73
CA THR A 87 18.42 22.50 -18.37
C THR A 87 16.90 22.59 -18.38
N GLY A 88 16.18 21.62 -17.83
CA GLY A 88 14.73 21.67 -17.79
C GLY A 88 14.12 20.66 -16.84
N SER A 89 13.95 21.08 -15.58
CA SER A 89 12.85 20.84 -14.62
C SER A 89 12.05 19.53 -14.54
N ALA A 90 12.29 18.50 -15.36
CA ALA A 90 11.58 17.21 -15.34
C ALA A 90 12.30 16.13 -14.50
N THR A 91 13.48 16.44 -13.97
CA THR A 91 14.29 15.58 -13.09
C THR A 91 14.04 15.85 -11.60
N HIS A 92 12.92 16.49 -11.25
CA HIS A 92 12.57 16.79 -9.86
C HIS A 92 11.71 15.71 -9.18
N ASP A 93 10.97 14.92 -9.96
CA ASP A 93 10.05 13.88 -9.45
C ASP A 93 10.45 12.45 -9.84
N ALA A 94 11.69 12.24 -10.29
CA ALA A 94 12.21 10.89 -10.42
C ALA A 94 12.53 10.35 -9.02
N ALA A 95 11.74 9.39 -8.55
CA ALA A 95 12.09 8.59 -7.39
C ALA A 95 13.57 8.15 -7.53
N PRO A 96 14.37 8.17 -6.45
CA PRO A 96 15.78 7.78 -6.51
C PRO A 96 15.88 6.44 -7.24
N SER A 97 16.67 6.40 -8.31
CA SER A 97 16.71 5.23 -9.17
C SER A 97 16.97 3.98 -8.32
N ALA A 98 16.29 2.86 -8.58
CA ALA A 98 16.54 1.61 -7.83
C ALA A 98 18.03 1.23 -7.85
N THR A 99 18.71 1.60 -8.95
CA THR A 99 20.17 1.55 -9.13
C THR A 99 20.93 2.38 -8.09
N TYR A 100 20.44 3.56 -7.72
CA TYR A 100 21.07 4.45 -6.76
C TYR A 100 21.03 3.92 -5.32
N ALA A 101 19.87 3.44 -4.88
CA ALA A 101 19.74 2.77 -3.58
C ALA A 101 20.68 1.55 -3.49
N GLY A 102 20.82 0.79 -4.59
CA GLY A 102 21.79 -0.30 -4.69
C GLY A 102 23.25 0.16 -4.54
N ARG A 103 23.66 1.24 -5.20
CA ARG A 103 25.02 1.82 -5.08
C ARG A 103 25.31 2.31 -3.67
N ILE A 104 24.34 2.96 -3.03
CA ILE A 104 24.48 3.42 -1.64
C ILE A 104 24.67 2.23 -0.70
N LYS A 105 23.81 1.20 -0.81
CA LYS A 105 23.93 -0.02 -0.01
C LYS A 105 25.26 -0.72 -0.24
N ALA A 106 25.73 -0.81 -1.49
CA ALA A 106 27.04 -1.41 -1.81
C ALA A 106 28.21 -0.65 -1.17
N ARG A 107 28.10 0.67 -0.98
CA ARG A 107 29.11 1.48 -0.31
C ARG A 107 29.09 1.33 1.22
N ILE A 108 27.91 1.13 1.81
CA ILE A 108 27.70 1.04 3.27
C ILE A 108 27.92 -0.38 3.79
N LYS A 109 27.47 -1.40 3.06
CA LYS A 109 27.54 -2.82 3.45
C LYS A 109 28.93 -3.29 3.92
N PRO A 110 30.05 -2.99 3.23
CA PRO A 110 31.38 -3.41 3.71
C PRO A 110 31.80 -2.74 5.04
N ASN A 111 31.14 -1.65 5.45
CA ASN A 111 31.40 -1.00 6.73
C ASN A 111 30.62 -1.62 7.90
N ILE A 112 29.64 -2.50 7.64
CA ILE A 112 28.85 -3.21 8.65
C ILE A 112 29.68 -4.38 9.20
N VAL A 113 30.44 -4.13 10.26
CA VAL A 113 31.28 -5.15 10.93
C VAL A 113 30.55 -5.70 12.14
N LEU A 114 30.11 -6.96 12.06
CA LEU A 114 29.46 -7.63 13.19
C LEU A 114 30.51 -8.22 14.13
N THR A 115 30.44 -7.86 15.41
CA THR A 115 31.30 -8.39 16.46
C THR A 115 30.67 -9.54 17.24
N ALA A 116 29.37 -9.81 17.05
CA ALA A 116 28.65 -10.91 17.70
C ALA A 116 27.63 -11.55 16.74
N ASP A 117 27.27 -12.80 17.01
CA ASP A 117 26.27 -13.50 16.21
C ASP A 117 24.87 -12.95 16.50
N VAL A 118 24.17 -12.56 15.45
CA VAL A 118 22.80 -12.05 15.53
C VAL A 118 21.88 -13.16 15.08
N SER A 119 20.96 -13.63 15.92
CA SER A 119 20.01 -14.68 15.51
C SER A 119 19.00 -14.15 14.48
N GLY A 120 18.67 -14.96 13.46
CA GLY A 120 17.66 -14.65 12.44
C GLY A 120 18.12 -13.72 11.31
N ASN A 121 17.15 -13.09 10.63
CA ASN A 121 17.38 -12.07 9.59
C ASN A 121 16.76 -10.72 10.01
N PRO A 122 17.41 -9.97 10.91
CA PRO A 122 16.96 -8.62 11.26
C PRO A 122 16.98 -7.72 10.02
N ILE A 123 15.90 -6.96 9.82
CA ILE A 123 15.77 -5.97 8.74
C ILE A 123 15.61 -4.61 9.40
N ALA A 124 16.62 -3.75 9.24
CA ALA A 124 16.58 -2.37 9.73
C ALA A 124 16.19 -1.43 8.59
N GLU A 125 15.24 -0.54 8.83
CA GLU A 125 14.95 0.57 7.92
C GLU A 125 15.49 1.86 8.52
N VAL A 126 16.37 2.53 7.80
CA VAL A 126 17.08 3.72 8.26
C VAL A 126 16.83 4.86 7.28
N GLU A 127 16.36 5.98 7.81
CA GLU A 127 16.26 7.23 7.08
C GLU A 127 17.59 7.99 7.21
N VAL A 128 18.22 8.28 6.08
CA VAL A 128 19.48 9.00 5.96
C VAL A 128 19.23 10.34 5.30
N ARG A 129 19.70 11.41 5.94
CA ARG A 129 19.66 12.78 5.43
C ARG A 129 21.01 13.20 4.90
N CYS A 130 21.03 13.69 3.67
CA CYS A 130 22.27 13.99 2.94
C CYS A 130 22.24 15.42 2.40
N ALA A 131 23.42 16.03 2.34
CA ALA A 131 23.63 17.31 1.68
C ALA A 131 23.68 17.12 0.15
N PRO A 132 23.48 18.20 -0.63
CA PRO A 132 23.53 18.14 -2.09
C PRO A 132 24.89 17.69 -2.66
N ASP A 133 25.96 17.77 -1.87
CA ASP A 133 27.31 17.29 -2.22
C ASP A 133 27.48 15.77 -2.03
N GLY A 134 26.55 15.12 -1.34
CA GLY A 134 26.57 13.70 -0.97
C GLY A 134 26.99 13.43 0.47
N ARG A 135 27.30 14.46 1.27
CA ARG A 135 27.70 14.29 2.67
C ARG A 135 26.52 13.89 3.55
N ILE A 136 26.70 12.91 4.43
CA ILE A 136 25.67 12.49 5.38
C ILE A 136 25.58 13.55 6.48
N ILE A 137 24.40 14.15 6.67
CA ILE A 137 24.15 15.17 7.70
C ILE A 137 23.45 14.53 8.90
N GLY A 138 22.65 13.49 8.69
CA GLY A 138 21.91 12.85 9.76
C GLY A 138 21.39 11.48 9.39
N ARG A 139 21.12 10.67 10.40
CA ARG A 139 20.60 9.31 10.24
C ARG A 139 19.67 8.97 11.40
N ARG A 140 18.54 8.34 11.11
CA ARG A 140 17.57 7.87 12.12
C ARG A 140 17.02 6.52 11.74
N ILE A 141 16.73 5.69 12.74
CA ILE A 141 16.01 4.44 12.52
C ILE A 141 14.55 4.78 12.24
N ALA A 142 14.05 4.39 11.07
CA ALA A 142 12.64 4.48 10.72
C ALA A 142 11.88 3.25 11.25
N LYS A 143 12.49 2.07 11.15
CA LYS A 143 11.95 0.82 11.69
C LYS A 143 13.08 -0.01 12.32
N PRO A 144 12.99 -0.32 13.63
CA PRO A 144 13.99 -1.13 14.31
C PRO A 144 13.92 -2.58 13.82
N SER A 145 15.07 -3.26 13.79
CA SER A 145 15.16 -4.62 13.27
C SER A 145 14.81 -5.72 14.26
N GLY A 146 14.53 -5.34 15.52
CA GLY A 146 14.36 -6.25 16.64
C GLY A 146 15.68 -6.68 17.31
N ASN A 147 16.83 -6.22 16.80
CA ASN A 147 18.12 -6.41 17.45
C ASN A 147 18.90 -5.09 17.52
N ALA A 148 19.10 -4.60 18.74
CA ALA A 148 19.79 -3.33 18.99
C ALA A 148 21.24 -3.33 18.48
N LEU A 149 21.94 -4.47 18.54
CA LEU A 149 23.31 -4.59 18.04
C LEU A 149 23.37 -4.44 16.53
N TRP A 150 22.41 -5.04 15.80
CA TRP A 150 22.30 -4.89 14.35
C TRP A 150 22.04 -3.44 13.98
N ASP A 151 21.05 -2.82 14.63
CA ASP A 151 20.67 -1.43 14.39
C ASP A 151 21.85 -0.48 14.65
N GLU A 152 22.54 -0.61 15.79
CA GLU A 152 23.71 0.20 16.11
C GLU A 152 24.86 0.00 15.11
N THR A 153 25.10 -1.23 14.67
CA THR A 153 26.15 -1.54 13.70
C THR A 153 25.84 -0.89 12.34
N VAL A 154 24.59 -0.93 11.89
CA VAL A 154 24.15 -0.26 10.66
C VAL A 154 24.33 1.26 10.78
N LEU A 155 23.97 1.87 11.91
CA LEU A 155 24.16 3.30 12.13
C LEU A 155 25.65 3.68 12.10
N ARG A 156 26.52 2.91 12.76
CA ARG A 156 27.98 3.11 12.72
C ARG A 156 28.55 2.95 11.32
N ALA A 157 28.02 2.03 10.52
CA ALA A 157 28.45 1.83 9.15
C ALA A 157 28.10 3.02 8.25
N ILE A 158 26.90 3.60 8.44
CA ILE A 158 26.47 4.84 7.77
C ILE A 158 27.40 5.99 8.16
N ASP A 159 27.68 6.15 9.44
CA ASP A 159 28.57 7.20 9.95
C ASP A 159 29.99 7.05 9.36
N ARG A 160 30.51 5.82 9.20
CA ARG A 160 31.82 5.55 8.56
C ARG A 160 31.84 5.81 7.05
N THR A 161 30.70 5.72 6.37
CA THR A 161 30.65 5.97 4.93
C THR A 161 30.87 7.45 4.61
N GLU A 162 30.48 8.37 5.51
CA GLU A 162 30.59 9.86 5.47
C GLU A 162 30.01 10.56 4.23
N MET A 163 30.31 10.05 3.03
CA MET A 163 29.93 10.55 1.72
C MET A 163 29.29 9.44 0.89
N LEU A 164 28.06 9.69 0.43
CA LEU A 164 27.34 8.82 -0.48
C LEU A 164 27.75 9.09 -1.93
N PRO A 165 27.71 8.05 -2.80
CA PRO A 165 27.86 8.28 -4.24
C PRO A 165 26.78 9.24 -4.73
N ARG A 166 27.06 9.97 -5.80
CA ARG A 166 26.06 10.78 -6.49
C ARG A 166 25.20 9.90 -7.39
N ASP A 167 23.94 10.29 -7.62
CA ASP A 167 23.11 9.60 -8.59
C ASP A 167 23.61 9.86 -10.02
N VAL A 168 23.06 9.16 -11.02
CA VAL A 168 23.38 9.30 -12.44
C VAL A 168 23.20 10.73 -12.96
N ASP A 169 22.28 11.48 -12.34
CA ASP A 169 22.01 12.89 -12.64
C ASP A 169 22.90 13.86 -11.83
N GLY A 170 23.89 13.35 -11.10
CA GLY A 170 24.79 14.14 -10.25
C GLY A 170 24.15 14.69 -8.97
N ARG A 171 22.86 14.41 -8.74
CA ARG A 171 22.08 14.86 -7.58
C ARG A 171 22.09 13.81 -6.46
N VAL A 172 21.85 14.27 -5.24
CA VAL A 172 21.64 13.43 -4.06
C VAL A 172 20.32 13.87 -3.41
N PRO A 173 19.35 12.98 -3.20
CA PRO A 173 18.11 13.31 -2.50
C PRO A 173 18.42 13.74 -1.06
N ALA A 174 17.69 14.75 -0.57
CA ALA A 174 17.89 15.28 0.78
C ALA A 174 17.60 14.25 1.87
N THR A 175 16.65 13.34 1.63
CA THR A 175 16.25 12.27 2.55
C THR A 175 16.09 10.97 1.76
N LEU A 176 16.69 9.89 2.28
CA LEU A 176 16.63 8.55 1.70
C LEU A 176 16.20 7.54 2.74
N LEU A 177 15.24 6.68 2.40
CA LEU A 177 14.90 5.51 3.21
C LEU A 177 15.66 4.29 2.67
N LEU A 178 16.54 3.72 3.49
CA LEU A 178 17.38 2.58 3.14
C LEU A 178 17.02 1.38 4.00
N VAL A 179 16.83 0.23 3.34
CA VAL A 179 16.53 -1.05 4.00
C VAL A 179 17.79 -1.92 4.03
N PHE A 180 18.23 -2.31 5.22
CA PHE A 180 19.40 -3.16 5.45
C PHE A 180 18.99 -4.50 6.07
N PRO A 181 18.89 -5.56 5.25
CA PRO A 181 18.74 -6.92 5.75
C PRO A 181 20.11 -7.49 6.17
N ARG A 182 20.14 -8.37 7.18
CA ARG A 182 21.36 -9.12 7.54
C ARG A 182 21.78 -10.10 6.47
N LYS A 183 20.81 -10.81 5.91
CA LYS A 183 21.00 -11.80 4.86
C LYS A 183 20.33 -11.31 3.59
N GLU A 184 21.04 -11.39 2.47
CA GLU A 184 20.48 -11.16 1.13
C GLU A 184 19.46 -12.23 0.75
#